data_AF-A0A3P2A239-F1
#
_entry.id   AF-A0A3P2A239-F1
#
_cell.length_a   1.000
_cell.length_b   1.000
_cell.length_c   1.000
_cell.angle_alpha   90.00
_cell.angle_beta   90.00
_cell.angle_gamma   90.00
#
_symmetry.space_group_name_H-M   'P 1'
#
loop_
_entity.id
_entity.type
_entity.pdbx_description
1 polymer ?
#
loop_
_entity_poly.entity_id
_entity_poly.type
_entity_poly.pdbx_seq_one_letter_code
_entity_poly.pdbx_strand_id
1 'polypeptide(L)'
;MPLNDRQIRNTKPAAKEQKLSDGGGLYLLVKPNGGKYWRLNFRFGGKQKTLALGTYPAVSLVEARAARERAKQMLAQGTDPSAAKQQTKREKQDRLANTFAHLAREWHEKNRYRWK
;
A
#
# COMPACT_ATOMS: atom_id res chain seq x y z
N MET A 1 19.99 -11.99 -1.73
CA MET A 1 19.92 -12.18 -3.20
C MET A 1 18.70 -11.43 -3.71
N PRO A 2 18.82 -10.57 -4.72
CA PRO A 2 17.68 -9.86 -5.29
C PRO A 2 16.70 -10.83 -5.95
N LEU A 3 15.41 -10.52 -5.91
CA LEU A 3 14.39 -11.33 -6.56
C LEU A 3 14.42 -11.14 -8.08
N ASN A 4 13.96 -12.16 -8.78
CA ASN A 4 13.56 -12.06 -10.18
C ASN A 4 12.08 -12.46 -10.36
N ASP A 5 11.50 -12.06 -11.49
CA ASP A 5 10.07 -12.25 -11.75
C ASP A 5 9.69 -13.73 -11.82
N ARG A 6 10.58 -14.58 -12.36
CA ARG A 6 10.38 -16.03 -12.45
C ARG A 6 10.25 -16.67 -11.07
N GLN A 7 11.11 -16.29 -10.12
CA GLN A 7 11.06 -16.74 -8.73
C GLN A 7 9.73 -16.33 -8.08
N ILE A 8 9.30 -15.08 -8.29
CA ILE A 8 8.05 -14.54 -7.72
C ILE A 8 6.83 -15.30 -8.26
N ARG A 9 6.77 -15.54 -9.58
CA ARG A 9 5.69 -16.30 -10.20
C ARG A 9 5.62 -17.73 -9.67
N ASN A 10 6.76 -18.41 -9.63
CA ASN A 10 6.85 -19.81 -9.26
C ASN A 10 6.76 -20.06 -7.75
N THR A 11 6.83 -19.02 -6.92
CA THR A 11 6.66 -19.16 -5.48
C THR A 11 5.23 -19.60 -5.18
N LYS A 12 5.12 -20.81 -4.63
CA LYS A 12 3.88 -21.38 -4.14
C LYS A 12 3.59 -20.91 -2.71
N PRO A 13 2.32 -20.74 -2.34
CA PRO A 13 1.95 -20.47 -0.96
C PRO A 13 2.35 -21.65 -0.07
N ALA A 14 2.86 -21.36 1.13
CA ALA A 14 3.12 -22.36 2.16
C ALA A 14 2.08 -22.28 3.29
N ALA A 15 2.13 -23.23 4.23
CA ALA A 15 1.26 -23.24 5.41
C ALA A 15 1.43 -22.00 6.32
N LYS A 16 2.57 -21.29 6.21
CA LYS A 16 2.87 -20.06 6.94
C LYS A 16 3.26 -18.94 5.98
N GLU A 17 3.14 -17.69 6.44
CA GLU A 17 3.58 -16.54 5.65
C GLU A 17 5.09 -16.63 5.35
N GLN A 18 5.45 -16.42 4.09
CA GLN A 18 6.84 -16.45 3.62
C GLN A 18 7.29 -15.07 3.21
N LYS A 19 8.51 -14.70 3.60
CA LYS A 19 9.15 -13.43 3.21
C LYS A 19 10.25 -13.73 2.20
N LEU A 20 10.10 -13.20 0.99
CA LEU A 20 11.12 -13.25 -0.04
C LEU A 20 11.80 -11.88 -0.14
N SER A 21 13.05 -11.80 0.30
CA SER A 21 13.79 -10.53 0.34
C SER A 21 14.30 -10.14 -1.04
N ASP A 22 14.06 -8.90 -1.45
CA ASP A 22 14.67 -8.28 -2.65
C ASP A 22 15.89 -7.41 -2.30
N GLY A 23 16.04 -7.03 -1.03
CA GLY A 23 17.14 -6.18 -0.54
C GLY A 23 16.74 -4.73 -0.29
N GLY A 24 17.54 -4.04 0.52
CA GLY A 24 17.27 -2.65 0.94
C GLY A 24 15.98 -2.49 1.74
N GLY A 25 15.58 -3.55 2.49
CA GLY A 25 14.34 -3.60 3.26
C GLY A 25 13.09 -4.02 2.46
N LEU A 26 13.17 -4.10 1.13
CA LEU A 26 12.07 -4.55 0.27
C LEU A 26 11.96 -6.08 0.29
N TYR A 27 10.75 -6.58 0.44
CA TYR A 27 10.44 -8.00 0.36
C TYR A 27 9.03 -8.24 -0.16
N LEU A 28 8.82 -9.42 -0.74
CA LEU A 28 7.50 -9.94 -1.06
C LEU A 28 7.01 -10.82 0.09
N LEU A 29 5.87 -10.49 0.66
CA LEU A 29 5.17 -11.33 1.63
C LEU A 29 4.18 -12.22 0.87
N VAL A 30 4.41 -13.52 0.89
CA VAL A 30 3.50 -14.52 0.34
C VAL A 30 2.70 -15.12 1.48
N LYS A 31 1.38 -14.91 1.46
CA LYS A 31 0.46 -15.46 2.45
C LYS A 31 0.00 -16.87 2.07
N PRO A 32 -0.46 -17.69 3.04
CA PRO A 32 -1.02 -19.02 2.77
C PRO A 32 -2.19 -19.00 1.79
N ASN A 33 -2.98 -17.92 1.76
CA ASN A 33 -4.07 -17.73 0.80
C ASN A 33 -3.59 -17.38 -0.63
N GLY A 34 -2.28 -17.37 -0.88
CA GLY A 34 -1.67 -17.03 -2.16
C GLY A 34 -1.56 -15.54 -2.48
N GLY A 35 -2.02 -14.67 -1.58
CA GLY A 35 -1.80 -13.23 -1.70
C GLY A 35 -0.32 -12.88 -1.63
N LYS A 36 0.16 -12.10 -2.61
CA LYS A 36 1.56 -11.65 -2.72
C LYS A 36 1.62 -10.14 -2.52
N TYR A 37 2.26 -9.68 -1.45
CA TYR A 37 2.27 -8.28 -1.02
C TYR A 37 3.68 -7.71 -1.01
N TRP A 38 3.88 -6.59 -1.70
CA TRP A 38 5.12 -5.83 -1.60
C TRP A 38 5.15 -5.03 -0.30
N ARG A 39 6.21 -5.25 0.48
CA ARG A 39 6.42 -4.61 1.78
C ARG A 39 7.85 -4.06 1.85
N LEU A 40 8.00 -2.91 2.50
CA LEU A 40 9.29 -2.29 2.75
C LEU A 40 9.45 -2.06 4.25
N ASN A 41 10.42 -2.72 4.87
CA ASN A 41 10.82 -2.40 6.23
C ASN A 41 11.81 -1.24 6.22
N PHE A 42 11.56 -0.25 7.07
CA PHE A 42 12.42 0.92 7.24
C PHE A 42 12.45 1.34 8.70
N ARG A 43 13.38 2.25 9.04
CA ARG A 43 13.45 2.89 10.35
C ARG A 43 13.26 4.38 10.19
N PHE A 44 12.46 4.97 11.08
CA PHE A 44 12.25 6.41 11.16
C PHE A 44 11.99 6.80 12.61
N GLY A 45 12.69 7.81 13.11
CA GLY A 45 12.60 8.23 14.52
C GLY A 45 12.89 7.10 15.52
N GLY A 46 13.93 6.29 15.26
CA GLY A 46 14.34 5.17 16.12
C GLY A 46 13.41 3.94 16.10
N LYS A 47 12.26 4.00 15.42
CA LYS A 47 11.29 2.89 15.36
C LYS A 47 11.33 2.18 14.02
N GLN A 48 11.21 0.86 14.04
CA GLN A 48 11.03 0.06 12.83
C GLN A 48 9.57 0.13 12.38
N LYS A 49 9.35 0.39 11.09
CA LYS A 49 8.06 0.50 10.44
C LYS A 49 8.03 -0.33 9.16
N THR A 50 6.83 -0.69 8.72
CA THR A 50 6.60 -1.43 7.47
C THR A 50 5.66 -0.66 6.56
N LEU A 51 6.14 -0.29 5.38
CA LEU A 51 5.35 0.34 4.33
C LEU A 51 4.76 -0.73 3.41
N ALA A 52 3.45 -0.70 3.16
CA ALA A 52 2.83 -1.48 2.11
C ALA A 52 3.02 -0.77 0.77
N LEU A 53 3.60 -1.44 -0.23
CA LEU A 53 3.85 -0.86 -1.55
C LEU A 53 2.79 -1.27 -2.58
N GLY A 54 2.16 -2.44 -2.41
CA GLY A 54 1.10 -2.94 -3.29
C GLY A 54 1.01 -4.46 -3.25
N THR A 55 0.29 -5.02 -4.21
CA THR A 55 0.16 -6.48 -4.41
C THR A 55 0.71 -6.86 -5.76
N TYR A 56 1.35 -8.02 -5.85
CA TYR A 56 1.73 -8.62 -7.14
C TYR A 56 0.53 -9.40 -7.70
N PRO A 57 0.25 -9.37 -9.02
CA PRO A 57 1.02 -8.72 -10.10
C PRO A 57 0.65 -7.26 -10.38
N ALA A 58 -0.34 -6.68 -9.68
CA ALA A 58 -0.79 -5.30 -9.91
C ALA A 58 0.33 -4.25 -9.76
N VAL A 59 1.31 -4.54 -8.92
CA VAL A 59 2.60 -3.85 -8.86
C VAL A 59 3.69 -4.85 -9.21
N SER A 60 4.41 -4.56 -10.29
CA SER A 60 5.55 -5.34 -10.76
C SER A 60 6.77 -5.21 -9.82
N LEU A 61 7.75 -6.10 -9.98
CA LEU A 61 9.01 -6.01 -9.24
C LEU A 61 9.75 -4.69 -9.51
N VAL A 62 9.72 -4.20 -10.75
CA VAL A 62 10.37 -2.94 -11.16
C VAL A 62 9.69 -1.76 -10.46
N GLU A 63 8.37 -1.71 -10.46
CA GLU A 63 7.61 -0.66 -9.78
C GLU A 63 7.80 -0.72 -8.26
N ALA A 64 7.88 -1.91 -7.67
CA ALA A 64 8.16 -2.08 -6.25
C ALA A 64 9.56 -1.54 -5.87
N ARG A 65 10.58 -1.77 -6.72
CA ARG A 65 11.92 -1.21 -6.55
C ARG A 65 11.93 0.31 -6.71
N ALA A 66 11.23 0.84 -7.71
CA ALA A 66 11.10 2.30 -7.88
C ALA A 66 10.42 2.94 -6.66
N ALA A 67 9.37 2.30 -6.11
CA ALA A 67 8.70 2.77 -4.91
C ALA A 67 9.60 2.68 -3.66
N ARG A 68 10.49 1.68 -3.57
CA ARG A 68 11.53 1.62 -2.53
C ARG A 68 12.47 2.82 -2.61
N GLU A 69 12.98 3.15 -3.79
CA GLU A 69 13.90 4.29 -3.94
C GLU A 69 13.23 5.62 -3.57
N ARG A 70 11.98 5.84 -4.01
CA ARG A 70 11.19 7.01 -3.58
C ARG A 70 11.03 7.08 -2.06
N ALA A 71 10.70 5.96 -1.41
CA ALA A 71 10.57 5.92 0.05
C ALA A 71 11.90 6.22 0.75
N LYS A 72 13.03 5.73 0.22
CA LYS A 72 14.36 6.06 0.75
C LYS A 72 14.71 7.54 0.59
N GLN A 73 14.37 8.14 -0.54
CA GLN A 73 14.57 9.58 -0.75
C GLN A 73 13.78 10.41 0.27
N MET A 74 12.52 10.05 0.53
CA MET A 74 11.70 10.70 1.56
C MET A 74 12.31 10.56 2.95
N LEU A 75 12.82 9.38 3.29
CA LEU A 75 13.50 9.15 4.58
C LEU A 75 14.77 9.98 4.72
N ALA A 76 15.56 10.12 3.65
CA ALA A 76 16.74 10.97 3.62
C ALA A 76 16.40 12.46 3.81
N GLN A 77 15.22 12.88 3.36
CA GLN A 77 14.65 14.22 3.58
C GLN A 77 13.96 14.36 4.95
N GLY A 78 14.03 13.36 5.83
CA GLY A 78 13.39 13.41 7.14
C GLY A 78 11.86 13.28 7.12
N THR A 79 11.28 12.82 6.01
CA THR A 79 9.83 12.62 5.86
C THR A 79 9.45 11.15 6.04
N ASP A 80 8.39 10.87 6.80
CA ASP A 80 7.86 9.51 6.97
C ASP A 80 7.03 9.07 5.73
N PRO A 81 7.48 8.07 4.96
CA PRO A 81 6.77 7.61 3.75
C PRO A 81 5.40 6.98 4.05
N SER A 82 5.21 6.46 5.27
CA SER A 82 3.94 5.84 5.66
C SER A 82 2.82 6.86 5.86
N ALA A 83 3.16 8.04 6.38
CA ALA A 83 2.23 9.15 6.56
C ALA A 83 1.76 9.72 5.22
N ALA A 84 2.69 9.93 4.27
CA ALA A 84 2.37 10.43 2.93
C ALA A 84 1.43 9.49 2.15
N LYS A 85 1.62 8.17 2.27
CA LYS A 85 0.70 7.19 1.67
C LYS A 85 -0.68 7.20 2.34
N GLN A 86 -0.74 7.40 3.64
CA GLN A 86 -2.01 7.48 4.36
C GLN A 86 -2.78 8.76 4.00
N GLN A 87 -2.08 9.89 3.84
CA GLN A 87 -2.66 11.15 3.43
C GLN A 87 -3.29 11.07 2.03
N THR A 88 -2.56 10.58 1.03
CA THR A 88 -3.10 10.40 -0.32
C THR A 88 -4.28 9.44 -0.39
N LYS A 89 -4.33 8.42 0.49
CA LYS A 89 -5.51 7.55 0.60
C LYS A 89 -6.71 8.30 1.20
N ARG A 90 -6.51 9.09 2.25
CA ARG A 90 -7.56 9.91 2.87
C ARG A 90 -8.12 10.94 1.87
N GLU A 91 -7.25 11.68 1.19
CA GLU A 91 -7.67 12.67 0.18
C GLU A 91 -8.50 12.04 -0.96
N LYS A 92 -8.17 10.82 -1.38
CA LYS A 92 -9.00 10.08 -2.36
C LYS A 92 -10.36 9.69 -1.79
N GLN A 93 -10.41 9.26 -0.53
CA GLN A 93 -11.67 8.91 0.15
C GLN A 93 -12.54 10.15 0.34
N ASP A 94 -11.95 11.26 0.81
CA ASP A 94 -12.63 12.53 1.01
C ASP A 94 -13.16 13.09 -0.31
N ARG A 95 -12.39 12.97 -1.41
CA ARG A 95 -12.86 13.36 -2.74
C ARG A 95 -14.07 12.56 -3.20
N LEU A 96 -14.13 11.26 -2.91
CA LEU A 96 -15.27 10.41 -3.26
C LEU A 96 -16.50 10.72 -2.40
N ALA A 97 -16.30 10.97 -1.10
CA ALA A 97 -17.36 11.34 -0.16
C ALA A 97 -17.94 12.73 -0.43
N ASN A 98 -17.12 13.68 -0.89
CA ASN A 98 -17.52 15.05 -1.21
C ASN A 98 -18.01 15.22 -2.67
N THR A 99 -18.46 14.15 -3.33
CA THR A 99 -19.08 14.27 -4.66
C THR A 99 -20.50 14.81 -4.56
N PHE A 100 -20.92 15.64 -5.52
CA PHE A 100 -22.29 16.18 -5.55
C PHE A 100 -23.35 15.07 -5.47
N ALA A 101 -23.14 13.94 -6.17
CA ALA A 101 -24.05 12.80 -6.13
C ALA A 101 -24.16 12.17 -4.73
N HIS A 102 -23.06 12.09 -3.97
CA HIS A 102 -23.08 11.57 -2.60
C HIS A 102 -23.79 12.54 -1.66
N LEU A 103 -23.42 13.83 -1.72
CA LEU A 103 -24.01 14.88 -0.90
C LEU A 103 -25.51 15.08 -1.19
N ALA A 104 -25.92 15.01 -2.46
CA ALA A 104 -27.32 15.13 -2.86
C ALA A 104 -28.17 13.95 -2.36
N ARG A 105 -27.64 12.72 -2.40
CA ARG A 105 -28.33 11.54 -1.83
C ARG A 105 -28.46 11.65 -0.32
N GLU A 106 -27.36 11.98 0.37
CA GLU A 106 -27.34 12.13 1.83
C GLU A 106 -28.31 13.23 2.28
N TRP A 107 -28.32 14.37 1.58
CA TRP A 107 -29.24 15.46 1.85
C TRP A 107 -30.69 15.07 1.55
N HIS A 108 -30.94 14.40 0.43
CA HIS A 108 -32.29 13.94 0.06
C HIS A 108 -32.83 12.95 1.11
N GLU A 109 -32.05 11.96 1.55
CA GLU A 109 -32.45 11.03 2.60
C GLU A 109 -32.77 11.75 3.92
N LYS A 110 -31.90 12.68 4.34
CA LYS A 110 -32.10 13.49 5.55
C LYS A 110 -33.26 14.47 5.46
N ASN A 111 -33.68 14.90 4.27
CA ASN A 111 -34.82 15.81 4.12
C ASN A 111 -36.11 15.11 3.67
N ARG A 112 -36.03 13.81 3.36
CA ARG A 112 -37.18 13.00 2.90
C ARG A 112 -38.37 13.03 3.85
N TYR A 113 -38.12 13.12 5.15
CA TYR A 113 -39.20 13.18 6.16
C TYR A 113 -39.85 14.56 6.29
N ARG A 114 -39.18 15.62 5.80
CA ARG A 114 -39.67 17.02 5.86
C ARG A 114 -40.56 17.37 4.68
N TRP A 115 -40.52 16.56 3.62
CA TRP A 115 -41.29 16.75 2.39
C TRP A 115 -42.49 15.82 2.42
N LYS A 116 -43.50 16.24 3.19
CA LYS A 116 -44.87 15.75 3.08
C LYS A 116 -45.73 16.86 2.52
#